data_AF-A0A388P2C8-F1
#
_entry.id   AF-A0A388P2C8-F1
#
_cell.length_a   1.000
_cell.length_b   1.000
_cell.length_c   1.000
_cell.angle_alpha   90.00
_cell.angle_beta   90.00
_cell.angle_gamma   90.00
#
_symmetry.space_group_name_H-M   'P 1'
#
loop_
_entity.id
_entity.type
_entity.pdbx_description
1 polymer ?
#
loop_
_entity_poly.entity_id
_entity_poly.type
_entity_poly.pdbx_seq_one_letter_code
_entity_poly.pdbx_strand_id
1 'polypeptide(L)'
;MPLQFIVCDEAQFCTVEQCDQLALIVDELHVDVYAFGLITDFKGLLFDGTRRLLEIADQRIEMQVEARCWCGARATNNARLVNDKVVLEGETVMVGDTDKNTSAPLFGDVVRYELLCRNHYRKKQVSAD
;
A
#
# COMPACT_ATOMS: atom_id res chain seq x y z
N MET A 1 -25.04 -19.99 -11.94
CA MET A 1 -24.66 -18.72 -12.58
C MET A 1 -23.16 -18.76 -12.79
N PRO A 2 -22.62 -18.51 -14.00
CA PRO A 2 -21.18 -18.50 -14.20
C PRO A 2 -20.55 -17.33 -13.42
N LEU A 3 -19.34 -17.52 -12.91
CA LEU A 3 -18.54 -16.44 -12.35
C LEU A 3 -18.26 -15.42 -13.46
N GLN A 4 -18.40 -14.12 -13.17
CA GLN A 4 -18.25 -13.06 -14.17
C GLN A 4 -17.02 -12.19 -13.90
N PHE A 5 -16.69 -11.98 -12.63
CA PHE A 5 -15.52 -11.20 -12.23
C PHE A 5 -15.01 -11.65 -10.86
N ILE A 6 -13.75 -11.32 -10.60
CA ILE A 6 -13.07 -11.44 -9.30
C ILE A 6 -12.58 -10.06 -8.88
N VAL A 7 -12.72 -9.76 -7.60
CA VAL A 7 -12.13 -8.57 -6.98
C VAL A 7 -11.13 -9.02 -5.94
N CYS A 8 -9.88 -8.60 -6.08
CA CYS A 8 -8.81 -8.82 -5.13
C CYS A 8 -8.47 -7.49 -4.45
N ASP A 9 -8.77 -7.39 -3.16
CA ASP A 9 -8.36 -6.26 -2.33
C ASP A 9 -7.03 -6.58 -1.63
N GLU A 10 -6.29 -5.54 -1.28
CA GLU A 10 -4.94 -5.63 -0.70
C GLU A 10 -3.97 -6.48 -1.54
N ALA A 11 -4.11 -6.42 -2.87
CA ALA A 11 -3.41 -7.25 -3.85
C ALA A 11 -1.88 -7.08 -3.81
N GLN A 12 -1.37 -6.02 -3.16
CA GLN A 12 0.06 -5.87 -2.92
C GLN A 12 0.67 -7.01 -2.10
N PHE A 13 -0.15 -7.73 -1.31
CA PHE A 13 0.30 -8.87 -0.51
C PHE A 13 0.25 -10.20 -1.26
N CYS A 14 -0.24 -10.22 -2.51
CA CYS A 14 -0.16 -11.41 -3.33
C CYS A 14 1.31 -11.78 -3.61
N THR A 15 1.60 -13.08 -3.64
CA THR A 15 2.88 -13.55 -4.18
C THR A 15 2.91 -13.38 -5.69
N VAL A 16 4.11 -13.47 -6.29
CA VAL A 16 4.28 -13.41 -7.74
C VAL A 16 3.46 -14.50 -8.43
N GLU A 17 3.47 -15.71 -7.88
CA GLU A 17 2.74 -16.87 -8.40
C GLU A 17 1.22 -16.65 -8.32
N GLN A 18 0.72 -16.04 -7.24
CA GLN A 18 -0.69 -15.69 -7.13
C GLN A 18 -1.09 -14.63 -8.18
N CYS A 19 -0.22 -13.67 -8.47
CA CYS A 19 -0.47 -12.69 -9.54
C CYS A 19 -0.55 -13.37 -10.91
N ASP A 20 0.34 -14.32 -11.20
CA ASP A 20 0.30 -15.10 -12.45
C ASP A 20 -0.97 -15.97 -12.54
N GLN A 21 -1.43 -16.54 -11.42
CA GLN A 21 -2.69 -17.27 -11.38
C GLN A 21 -3.90 -16.37 -11.67
N LEU A 22 -3.89 -15.12 -11.20
CA LEU A 22 -4.94 -14.14 -11.52
C LEU A 22 -4.98 -13.85 -13.02
N ALA A 23 -3.81 -13.71 -13.68
CA ALA A 23 -3.77 -13.54 -15.13
C ALA A 23 -4.33 -14.76 -15.88
N LEU A 24 -3.99 -15.98 -15.44
CA LEU A 24 -4.55 -17.21 -16.03
C LEU A 24 -6.08 -17.28 -15.93
N ILE A 25 -6.70 -16.69 -14.90
CA ILE A 25 -8.16 -16.62 -14.79
C ILE A 25 -8.74 -15.75 -15.92
N VAL A 26 -8.10 -14.63 -16.23
CA VAL A 26 -8.52 -13.76 -17.34
C VAL A 26 -8.37 -14.50 -18.66
N ASP A 27 -7.20 -15.10 -18.89
CA ASP A 27 -6.85 -15.73 -20.17
C ASP A 27 -7.66 -17.00 -20.45
N GLU A 28 -7.75 -17.91 -19.48
CA GLU A 28 -8.30 -19.26 -19.68
C GLU A 28 -9.78 -19.37 -19.34
N LEU A 29 -10.25 -18.57 -18.37
CA LEU A 29 -11.64 -18.62 -17.91
C LEU A 29 -12.48 -17.47 -18.46
N HIS A 30 -11.87 -16.47 -19.10
CA HIS A 30 -12.53 -15.26 -19.59
C HIS A 30 -13.35 -14.55 -18.50
N VAL A 31 -12.77 -14.49 -17.29
CA VAL A 31 -13.35 -13.82 -16.11
C VAL A 31 -12.51 -12.60 -15.79
N ASP A 32 -13.15 -11.42 -15.70
CA ASP A 32 -12.44 -10.18 -15.40
C ASP A 32 -11.86 -10.19 -13.98
N VAL A 33 -10.63 -9.71 -13.81
CA VAL A 33 -9.99 -9.58 -12.49
C VAL A 33 -9.69 -8.11 -12.21
N TYR A 34 -10.21 -7.62 -11.10
CA TYR A 34 -9.92 -6.28 -10.58
C TYR A 34 -9.05 -6.40 -9.32
N ALA A 35 -7.83 -5.86 -9.38
CA ALA A 35 -6.89 -5.87 -8.26
C ALA A 35 -6.68 -4.46 -7.69
N PHE A 36 -6.93 -4.30 -6.40
CA PHE A 36 -6.78 -3.05 -5.66
C PHE A 36 -5.65 -3.21 -4.63
N GLY A 37 -4.78 -2.22 -4.53
CA GLY A 37 -3.67 -2.31 -3.58
C GLY A 37 -2.74 -1.11 -3.58
N LEU A 38 -1.84 -1.11 -2.60
CA LEU A 38 -0.80 -0.11 -2.46
C LEU A 38 0.31 -0.34 -3.49
N ILE A 39 0.84 0.75 -4.06
CA ILE A 39 1.96 0.67 -5.01
C ILE A 39 3.28 0.38 -4.29
N THR A 40 3.55 1.12 -3.22
CA THR A 40 4.82 1.04 -2.47
C THR A 40 4.60 0.84 -0.99
N ASP A 41 5.55 0.16 -0.35
CA ASP A 41 5.61 0.03 1.10
C ASP A 41 6.07 1.33 1.79
N PHE A 42 6.20 1.28 3.11
CA PHE A 42 6.63 2.43 3.91
C PHE A 42 8.07 2.88 3.65
N LYS A 43 8.88 2.03 2.99
CA LYS A 43 10.24 2.33 2.55
C LYS A 43 10.25 2.99 1.17
N GLY A 44 9.09 3.06 0.50
CA GLY A 44 8.94 3.62 -0.83
C GLY A 44 9.40 2.65 -1.93
N LEU A 45 9.47 1.36 -1.62
CA LEU A 45 9.79 0.30 -2.57
C LEU A 45 8.50 -0.37 -3.02
N LEU A 46 8.46 -0.85 -4.27
CA LEU A 46 7.31 -1.62 -4.75
C LEU A 46 7.13 -2.87 -3.89
N PHE A 47 5.88 -3.21 -3.57
CA PHE A 47 5.55 -4.55 -3.11
C PHE A 47 5.79 -5.55 -4.24
N ASP A 48 6.17 -6.78 -3.91
CA ASP A 48 6.42 -7.81 -4.93
C ASP A 48 5.16 -8.14 -5.73
N GLY A 49 4.01 -8.28 -5.07
CA GLY A 49 2.71 -8.49 -5.72
C GLY A 49 2.36 -7.33 -6.65
N THR A 50 2.43 -6.09 -6.16
CA THR A 50 2.16 -4.91 -6.99
C THR A 50 3.15 -4.79 -8.15
N ARG A 51 4.45 -5.05 -7.93
CA ARG A 51 5.45 -5.07 -9.00
C ARG A 51 5.02 -6.03 -10.10
N ARG A 52 4.64 -7.26 -9.73
CA ARG A 52 4.20 -8.26 -10.71
C ARG A 52 2.91 -7.84 -11.43
N LEU A 53 1.92 -7.34 -10.69
CA LEU A 53 0.68 -6.84 -11.29
C LEU A 53 0.92 -5.68 -12.27
N LEU A 54 1.86 -4.77 -11.98
CA LEU A 54 2.21 -3.68 -12.89
C LEU A 54 2.80 -4.18 -14.22
N GLU A 55 3.52 -5.31 -14.20
CA GLU A 55 4.12 -5.93 -15.38
C GLU A 55 3.08 -6.62 -16.28
N ILE A 56 2.05 -7.24 -15.70
CA ILE A 56 1.13 -8.12 -16.42
C ILE A 56 -0.26 -7.54 -16.66
N ALA A 57 -0.69 -6.55 -15.87
CA ALA A 57 -2.05 -6.03 -15.99
C ALA A 57 -2.28 -5.35 -17.35
N ASP A 58 -3.38 -5.70 -18.01
CA ASP A 58 -3.84 -5.06 -19.25
C ASP A 58 -4.09 -3.56 -19.06
N GLN A 59 -4.58 -3.18 -17.89
CA GLN A 59 -4.91 -1.80 -17.53
C GLN A 59 -4.43 -1.46 -16.13
N ARG A 60 -3.99 -0.21 -15.95
CA ARG A 60 -3.58 0.36 -14.66
C ARG A 60 -4.26 1.70 -14.49
N ILE A 61 -5.04 1.83 -13.42
CA ILE A 61 -5.78 3.05 -13.10
C ILE A 61 -5.30 3.54 -11.76
N GLU A 62 -4.79 4.77 -11.74
CA GLU A 62 -4.47 5.44 -10.50
C GLU A 62 -5.75 5.89 -9.78
N MET A 63 -5.78 5.75 -8.45
CA MET A 63 -6.93 6.19 -7.67
C MET A 63 -7.22 7.67 -7.89
N GLN A 64 -8.49 7.96 -8.21
CA GLN A 64 -8.96 9.32 -8.51
C GLN A 64 -9.00 10.22 -7.27
N VAL A 65 -9.03 9.64 -6.06
CA VAL A 65 -8.99 10.39 -4.80
C VAL A 65 -7.54 10.61 -4.40
N GLU A 66 -7.07 11.84 -4.57
CA GLU A 66 -5.71 12.22 -4.20
C GLU A 66 -5.62 12.62 -2.72
N ALA A 67 -4.99 11.75 -1.91
CA ALA A 67 -4.57 12.14 -0.58
C ALA A 67 -3.59 13.31 -0.63
N ARG A 68 -3.64 14.16 0.40
CA ARG A 68 -2.82 15.38 0.50
C ARG A 68 -1.84 15.24 1.65
N CYS A 69 -0.60 15.65 1.40
CA CYS A 69 0.37 15.90 2.45
C CYS A 69 -0.04 17.16 3.22
N TRP A 70 0.45 17.34 4.45
CA TRP A 70 0.20 18.54 5.28
C TRP A 70 0.54 19.86 4.55
N CYS A 71 1.42 19.82 3.54
CA CYS A 71 1.77 21.00 2.73
C CYS A 71 0.83 21.26 1.54
N GLY A 72 -0.25 20.50 1.38
CA GLY A 72 -1.21 20.60 0.28
C GLY A 72 -0.78 19.92 -1.02
N ALA A 73 0.50 19.55 -1.16
CA ALA A 73 0.95 18.72 -2.28
C ALA A 73 0.33 17.32 -2.21
N ARG A 74 0.20 16.67 -3.36
CA ARG A 74 -0.27 15.28 -3.44
C ARG A 74 0.65 14.35 -2.63
N ALA A 75 0.05 13.53 -1.78
CA ALA A 75 0.76 12.49 -1.06
C ALA A 75 0.98 11.27 -1.96
N THR A 76 2.21 10.77 -2.00
CA THR A 76 2.63 9.64 -2.83
C THR A 76 3.30 8.54 -2.02
N ASN A 77 3.48 8.75 -0.71
CA ASN A 77 4.20 7.86 0.18
C ASN A 77 3.39 7.65 1.45
N ASN A 78 3.25 6.39 1.84
CA ASN A 78 2.68 6.01 3.12
C ASN A 78 3.81 5.82 4.14
N ALA A 79 4.18 6.88 4.86
CA ALA A 79 5.33 6.86 5.76
C ALA A 79 4.99 6.16 7.08
N ARG A 80 5.83 5.21 7.51
CA ARG A 80 5.75 4.64 8.86
C ARG A 80 6.52 5.52 9.83
N LEU A 81 5.86 5.86 10.94
CA LEU A 81 6.43 6.63 12.02
C LEU A 81 6.54 5.74 13.25
N VAL A 82 7.69 5.75 13.90
CA VAL A 82 7.93 5.16 15.21
C VAL A 82 8.31 6.30 16.16
N ASN A 83 7.50 6.53 17.19
CA ASN A 83 7.68 7.65 18.11
C ASN A 83 7.85 9.00 17.36
N ASP A 84 6.93 9.26 16.42
CA ASP A 84 6.87 10.43 15.52
C ASP A 84 8.06 10.64 14.57
N LYS A 85 8.96 9.66 14.47
CA LYS A 85 10.08 9.70 13.52
C LYS A 85 9.82 8.76 12.37
N VAL A 86 10.00 9.25 11.14
CA VAL A 86 9.90 8.43 9.94
C VAL A 86 11.00 7.36 9.95
N VAL A 87 10.59 6.09 9.87
CA VAL A 87 11.48 4.93 9.80
C VAL A 87 11.42 4.30 8.42
N LEU A 88 12.58 3.84 7.93
CA LEU A 88 12.73 3.21 6.60
C LEU A 88 13.25 1.76 6.69
N GLU A 89 13.36 1.24 7.91
CA GLU A 89 13.88 -0.08 8.22
C GLU A 89 12.83 -0.88 9.00
N GLY A 90 13.00 -2.21 9.02
CA GLY A 90 12.08 -3.17 9.64
C GLY A 90 11.22 -3.93 8.64
N GLU A 91 10.41 -4.87 9.12
CA GLU A 91 9.58 -5.72 8.27
C GLU A 91 8.41 -4.94 7.65
N THR A 92 8.13 -5.26 6.38
CA THR A 92 7.14 -4.60 5.53
C THR A 92 5.71 -5.09 5.81
N VAL A 93 5.57 -6.34 6.24
CA VAL A 93 4.28 -6.93 6.63
C VAL A 93 4.19 -6.93 8.15
N MET A 94 3.39 -6.03 8.68
CA MET A 94 2.82 -6.15 10.01
C MET A 94 1.32 -6.25 9.77
N VAL A 95 0.70 -7.39 10.11
CA VAL A 95 -0.77 -7.46 10.19
C VAL A 95 -1.16 -6.47 11.27
N GLY A 96 -1.71 -5.33 10.85
CA GLY A 96 -2.04 -4.24 11.76
C GLY A 96 -3.15 -4.68 12.70
N ASP A 97 -2.82 -4.89 13.96
CA ASP A 97 -3.82 -4.88 15.02
C ASP A 97 -4.39 -3.46 15.05
N THR A 98 -5.53 -3.27 14.38
CA THR A 98 -6.07 -1.95 14.02
C THR A 98 -6.95 -1.38 15.13
N ASP A 99 -6.79 -1.86 16.36
CA ASP A 99 -7.54 -1.40 17.52
C ASP A 99 -7.10 0.01 17.93
N LYS A 100 -7.77 1.00 17.34
CA LYS A 100 -7.71 2.44 17.70
C LYS A 100 -8.13 2.74 19.15
N ASN A 101 -8.55 1.72 19.92
CA ASN A 101 -8.89 1.82 21.34
C ASN A 101 -7.73 1.44 22.28
N THR A 102 -6.56 1.08 21.76
CA THR A 102 -5.38 0.96 22.60
C THR A 102 -4.80 2.34 22.81
N SER A 103 -5.05 2.90 24.00
CA SER A 103 -4.24 4.01 24.55
C SER A 103 -2.77 3.75 24.22
N ALA A 104 -2.05 4.79 23.77
CA ALA A 104 -0.60 4.71 23.54
C ALA A 104 0.02 3.85 24.66
N PRO A 105 0.74 2.76 24.33
CA PRO A 105 1.19 1.82 25.34
C PRO A 105 1.95 2.58 26.44
N LEU A 106 1.61 2.33 27.71
CA LEU A 106 2.32 2.91 28.86
C LEU A 106 3.84 2.62 28.78
N PHE A 107 4.20 1.53 28.09
CA PHE A 107 5.56 1.12 27.78
C PHE A 107 5.60 0.52 26.36
N GLY A 108 6.43 1.07 25.47
CA GLY A 108 6.63 0.54 24.11
C GLY A 108 6.69 1.63 23.04
N ASP A 109 7.09 1.23 21.83
CA ASP A 109 7.14 2.12 20.67
C ASP A 109 5.73 2.33 20.07
N VAL A 110 5.40 3.58 19.73
CA VAL A 110 4.13 3.92 19.05
C VAL A 110 4.36 3.91 17.55
N VAL A 111 3.66 3.02 16.84
CA VAL A 111 3.70 2.92 15.38
C VAL A 111 2.45 3.57 14.78
N ARG A 112 2.64 4.52 13.86
CA ARG A 112 1.55 5.11 13.06
C ARG A 112 1.97 5.32 11.61
N TYR A 113 1.00 5.55 10.74
CA TYR A 113 1.23 5.82 9.34
C TYR A 113 0.76 7.23 8.98
N GLU A 114 1.51 7.93 8.12
CA GLU A 114 1.23 9.30 7.68
C GLU A 114 1.42 9.42 6.16
N LEU A 115 0.52 10.14 5.49
CA LEU A 115 0.57 10.34 4.04
C LEU A 115 1.43 11.57 3.69
N LEU A 116 2.57 11.35 3.05
CA LEU A 116 3.54 12.40 2.73
C LEU A 116 3.75 12.54 1.22
N CYS A 117 4.06 13.77 0.79
CA CYS A 117 4.60 14.00 -0.55
C CYS A 117 6.06 13.54 -0.59
N ARG A 118 6.56 13.21 -1.79
CA ARG A 118 7.94 12.72 -1.98
C ARG A 118 9.02 13.59 -1.32
N ASN A 119 8.85 14.92 -1.34
CA ASN A 119 9.82 15.84 -0.73
C ASN A 119 9.86 15.71 0.81
N HIS A 120 8.69 15.71 1.46
CA HIS A 120 8.61 15.60 2.93
C HIS A 120 8.90 14.20 3.43
N TYR A 121 8.56 13.16 2.65
CA TYR A 121 9.01 11.80 2.91
C TYR A 121 10.54 11.70 2.90
N ARG A 122 11.21 12.20 1.85
CA ARG A 122 12.68 12.20 1.74
C ARG A 122 13.37 12.98 2.86
N LYS A 123 12.78 14.11 3.26
CA LYS A 123 13.29 14.95 4.36
C LYS A 123 12.93 14.43 5.75
N LYS A 124 12.07 13.40 5.85
CA LYS A 124 11.49 12.90 7.10
C LYS A 124 10.76 13.98 7.91
N GLN A 125 10.06 14.88 7.23
CA GLN A 125 9.34 16.02 7.82
C GLN A 125 7.84 15.74 7.88
N VAL A 126 7.29 15.69 9.09
CA VAL A 126 5.90 15.23 9.34
C VAL A 126 4.92 16.36 9.64
N SER A 127 5.41 17.59 9.81
CA SER A 127 4.59 18.81 10.01
C SER A 127 5.36 20.06 9.58
N ALA A 128 4.65 21.19 9.47
CA ALA A 128 5.27 22.51 9.43
C ALA A 128 5.82 22.80 10.83
N ASP A 129 7.12 23.06 10.95
CA ASP A 129 7.79 23.32 12.23
C ASP A 129 7.11 24.44 13.05
#